data_AF-A0A0Q4IXP7-F1
#
_entry.id   AF-A0A0Q4IXP7-F1
#
_cell.length_a   1.000
_cell.length_b   1.000
_cell.length_c   1.000
_cell.angle_alpha   90.00
_cell.angle_beta   90.00
_cell.angle_gamma   90.00
#
_symmetry.space_group_name_H-M   'P 1'
#
loop_
_entity.id
_entity.type
_entity.pdbx_description
1 polymer ?
#
loop_
_entity_poly.entity_id
_entity_poly.type
_entity_poly.pdbx_seq_one_letter_code
_entity_poly.pdbx_strand_id
1 'polypeptide(L)'
;MRPLTLRKTSRERLRTELVMNAMMQSACNGPVSLVRNADLYEDPLDEDTPRDRPVPTTRRALTRLALIAAETGARFQREGEGADPMAWLLSPRRVFNGGTAIDAVLGREDFMRALLLHGLSIGLDADPRFIDELAADTDEGEAVTGEEGGWFGHPRDEDVPKWVRSGDGDARKQTHPRGARGPIPLRPGDATKTKAQNDDGAERHLYTATLTFDDGRTTLQVFHASVCTSAAEVFQRLAARHGVYAASQAELSVGFDPTSAFAEALVSPAMSEMLQLVDDDPSGTLADGLDLHLEQRFAA
;
A
#
# COMPACT_ATOMS: atom_id res chain seq x y z
N MET A 1 -1.34 -16.91 72.20
CA MET A 1 -0.76 -17.56 71.01
C MET A 1 -1.77 -17.49 69.87
N ARG A 2 -1.54 -16.62 68.88
CA ARG A 2 -2.30 -16.49 67.63
C ARG A 2 -1.29 -16.58 66.48
N PRO A 3 -1.56 -17.29 65.37
CA PRO A 3 -0.58 -17.43 64.31
C PRO A 3 -0.57 -16.20 63.39
N LEU A 4 0.64 -15.78 63.02
CA LEU A 4 0.95 -14.75 62.02
C LEU A 4 0.71 -15.33 60.61
N THR A 5 -0.35 -14.90 59.94
CA THR A 5 -0.52 -15.11 58.50
C THR A 5 0.36 -14.15 57.72
N LEU A 6 1.35 -14.68 57.00
CA LEU A 6 2.18 -13.96 56.02
C LEU A 6 1.29 -13.30 54.95
N ARG A 7 1.31 -11.97 54.90
CA ARG A 7 0.78 -11.21 53.76
C ARG A 7 1.80 -11.25 52.63
N LYS A 8 1.53 -12.06 51.59
CA LYS A 8 2.25 -12.00 50.31
C LYS A 8 2.09 -10.60 49.70
N THR A 9 3.20 -10.00 49.28
CA THR A 9 3.24 -8.62 48.75
C THR A 9 2.62 -8.55 47.35
N SER A 10 2.07 -7.39 46.96
CA SER A 10 1.38 -7.19 45.66
C SER A 10 2.21 -7.61 44.44
N ARG A 11 3.55 -7.62 44.54
CA ARG A 11 4.45 -8.08 43.48
C ARG A 11 4.40 -9.59 43.24
N GLU A 12 4.11 -10.40 44.25
CA GLU A 12 3.91 -11.84 44.11
C GLU A 12 2.53 -12.18 43.55
N ARG A 13 1.49 -11.39 43.86
CA ARG A 13 0.17 -11.55 43.25
C ARG A 13 0.20 -11.27 41.75
N LEU A 14 0.86 -10.18 41.35
CA LEU A 14 1.01 -9.81 39.94
C LEU A 14 1.84 -10.83 39.14
N ARG A 15 2.89 -11.42 39.74
CA ARG A 15 3.64 -12.52 39.09
C ARG A 15 2.82 -13.80 38.98
N THR A 16 2.00 -14.12 39.97
CA THR A 16 1.15 -15.32 39.90
C THR A 16 0.05 -15.14 38.87
N GLU A 17 -0.60 -13.97 38.80
CA GLU A 17 -1.61 -13.67 37.77
C GLU A 17 -1.01 -13.61 36.36
N LEU A 18 0.20 -13.08 36.18
CA LEU A 18 0.85 -13.03 34.87
C LEU A 18 1.25 -14.44 34.36
N VAL A 19 1.69 -15.34 35.26
CA VAL A 19 1.99 -16.73 34.91
C VAL A 19 0.70 -17.53 34.66
N MET A 20 -0.37 -17.26 35.39
CA MET A 20 -1.67 -17.92 35.19
C MET A 20 -2.37 -17.44 33.90
N ASN A 21 -2.19 -16.17 33.51
CA ASN A 21 -2.70 -15.64 32.25
C ASN A 21 -1.88 -16.15 31.04
N ALA A 22 -0.56 -16.28 31.18
CA ALA A 22 0.28 -16.92 30.17
C ALA A 22 0.00 -18.43 30.03
N MET A 23 -0.32 -19.12 31.11
CA MET A 23 -0.75 -20.53 31.07
C MET A 23 -2.16 -20.71 30.51
N MET A 24 -3.08 -19.76 30.73
CA MET A 24 -4.42 -19.77 30.10
C MET A 24 -4.37 -19.42 28.60
N GLN A 25 -3.48 -18.51 28.17
CA GLN A 25 -3.27 -18.22 26.75
C GLN A 25 -2.56 -19.38 26.02
N SER A 26 -1.66 -20.11 26.70
CA SER A 26 -1.03 -21.32 26.14
C SER A 26 -1.98 -22.52 26.07
N ALA A 27 -3.10 -22.52 26.79
CA ALA A 27 -4.08 -23.62 26.84
C ALA A 27 -5.25 -23.46 25.85
N CYS A 28 -5.40 -22.27 25.24
CA CYS A 28 -6.35 -22.04 24.13
C CYS A 28 -5.79 -22.46 22.78
N ASN A 29 -4.49 -22.73 22.69
CA ASN A 29 -3.90 -23.49 21.57
C ASN A 29 -4.18 -24.97 21.82
N GLY A 30 -5.45 -25.35 21.60
CA GLY A 30 -5.78 -26.75 21.34
C GLY A 30 -4.87 -27.28 20.22
N PRO A 31 -4.63 -28.61 20.14
CA PRO A 31 -3.87 -29.15 19.03
C PRO A 31 -4.50 -28.57 17.76
N VAL A 32 -3.71 -27.82 16.99
CA VAL A 32 -4.09 -27.46 15.63
C VAL A 32 -4.48 -28.78 15.04
N SER A 33 -5.78 -28.96 14.82
CA SER A 33 -6.29 -30.14 14.17
C SER A 33 -5.85 -29.97 12.74
N LEU A 34 -4.60 -30.37 12.48
CA LEU A 34 -4.07 -30.71 11.18
C LEU A 34 -4.81 -31.97 10.74
N VAL A 35 -6.14 -31.90 10.65
CA VAL A 35 -6.78 -32.55 9.52
C VAL A 35 -6.23 -31.77 8.34
N ARG A 36 -5.10 -32.26 7.83
CA ARG A 36 -4.50 -31.78 6.60
C ARG A 36 -5.61 -31.82 5.55
N ASN A 37 -6.12 -30.67 5.15
CA ASN A 37 -6.77 -30.51 3.84
C ASN A 37 -5.72 -30.67 2.71
N ALA A 38 -4.59 -31.34 2.96
CA ALA A 38 -3.49 -31.52 2.04
C ALA A 38 -3.82 -32.48 0.88
N ASP A 39 -5.02 -33.07 0.88
CA ASP A 39 -5.48 -34.00 -0.16
C ASP A 39 -6.52 -33.38 -1.11
N LEU A 40 -6.81 -32.07 -1.03
CA LEU A 40 -7.85 -31.42 -1.85
C LEU A 40 -7.34 -30.52 -2.97
N TYR A 41 -6.07 -30.11 -2.93
CA TYR A 41 -5.49 -29.20 -3.92
C TYR A 41 -4.13 -29.71 -4.38
N GLU A 42 -3.86 -29.52 -5.67
CA GLU A 42 -2.57 -29.83 -6.29
C GLU A 42 -1.46 -28.97 -5.66
N ASP A 43 -0.26 -29.55 -5.48
CA ASP A 43 0.90 -28.80 -5.02
C ASP A 43 1.37 -27.87 -6.16
N PRO A 44 1.40 -26.55 -5.96
CA PRO A 44 1.79 -25.61 -7.02
C PRO A 44 3.28 -25.70 -7.43
N LEU A 45 4.09 -26.48 -6.71
CA LEU A 45 5.50 -26.71 -7.05
C LEU A 45 5.73 -27.98 -7.89
N ASP A 46 4.72 -28.84 -8.03
CA ASP A 46 4.81 -30.01 -8.89
C ASP A 46 4.70 -29.61 -10.37
N GLU A 47 5.25 -30.44 -11.27
CA GLU A 47 5.09 -30.23 -12.71
C GLU A 47 3.66 -30.53 -13.13
N ASP A 48 3.12 -29.67 -14.00
CA ASP A 48 1.83 -29.91 -14.64
C ASP A 48 1.82 -31.29 -15.33
N THR A 49 0.78 -32.05 -15.07
CA THR A 49 0.57 -33.36 -15.69
C THR A 49 -0.56 -33.31 -16.71
N PRO A 50 -0.56 -34.18 -17.74
CA PRO A 50 -1.70 -34.32 -18.64
C PRO A 50 -3.01 -34.77 -17.96
N ARG A 51 -2.96 -35.13 -16.67
CA ARG A 51 -4.13 -35.52 -15.87
C ARG A 51 -4.70 -34.37 -15.06
N ASP A 52 -4.00 -33.23 -15.01
CA ASP A 52 -4.46 -32.07 -14.27
C ASP A 52 -5.75 -31.56 -14.88
N ARG A 53 -6.66 -31.15 -14.01
CA ARG A 53 -7.97 -30.71 -14.44
C ARG A 53 -7.87 -29.28 -14.99
N PRO A 54 -8.13 -29.05 -16.29
CA PRO A 54 -8.14 -27.69 -16.80
C PRO A 54 -9.30 -26.91 -16.19
N VAL A 55 -9.02 -25.68 -15.72
CA VAL A 55 -10.03 -24.75 -15.20
C VAL A 55 -10.34 -23.70 -16.28
N PRO A 56 -11.45 -23.83 -17.02
CA PRO A 56 -11.82 -22.85 -18.04
C PRO A 56 -12.23 -21.54 -17.38
N THR A 57 -11.57 -20.44 -17.75
CA THR A 57 -11.80 -19.13 -17.15
C THR A 57 -11.59 -18.01 -18.16
N THR A 58 -11.94 -16.78 -17.77
CA THR A 58 -11.72 -15.57 -18.58
C THR A 58 -10.61 -14.74 -17.98
N ARG A 59 -9.97 -13.88 -18.79
CA ARG A 59 -8.97 -12.92 -18.27
C ARG A 59 -9.53 -12.06 -17.13
N ARG A 60 -10.80 -11.65 -17.23
CA ARG A 60 -11.46 -10.87 -16.18
C ARG A 60 -11.60 -11.65 -14.87
N ALA A 61 -11.94 -12.93 -14.95
CA ALA A 61 -12.04 -13.79 -13.78
C ALA A 61 -10.67 -14.05 -13.14
N LEU A 62 -9.61 -14.24 -13.95
CA LEU A 62 -8.24 -14.31 -13.43
C LEU A 62 -7.80 -13.02 -12.73
N THR A 63 -8.17 -11.85 -13.27
CA THR A 63 -7.88 -10.56 -12.61
C THR A 63 -8.57 -10.45 -11.25
N ARG A 64 -9.83 -10.91 -11.14
CA ARG A 64 -10.54 -10.94 -9.84
C ARG A 64 -9.81 -11.82 -8.83
N LEU A 65 -9.41 -13.02 -9.25
CA LEU A 65 -8.64 -13.93 -8.39
C LEU A 65 -7.32 -13.30 -7.94
N ALA A 66 -6.54 -12.75 -8.86
CA ALA A 66 -5.27 -12.12 -8.54
C ALA A 66 -5.44 -10.95 -7.56
N LEU A 67 -6.49 -10.15 -7.73
CA LEU A 67 -6.80 -9.03 -6.83
C LEU A 67 -7.14 -9.54 -5.42
N ILE A 68 -8.05 -10.52 -5.30
CA ILE A 68 -8.40 -11.06 -3.98
C ILE A 68 -7.21 -11.75 -3.30
N ALA A 69 -6.37 -12.46 -4.05
CA ALA A 69 -5.16 -13.04 -3.49
C ALA A 69 -4.20 -11.97 -2.92
N ALA A 70 -4.03 -10.86 -3.65
CA ALA A 70 -3.23 -9.72 -3.19
C ALA A 70 -3.81 -9.07 -1.92
N GLU A 71 -5.13 -8.81 -1.91
CA GLU A 71 -5.82 -8.24 -0.74
C GLU A 71 -5.80 -9.16 0.47
N THR A 72 -5.91 -10.47 0.26
CA THR A 72 -5.81 -11.48 1.33
C THR A 72 -4.42 -11.43 1.97
N GLY A 73 -3.35 -11.46 1.16
CA GLY A 73 -1.98 -11.38 1.66
C GLY A 73 -1.70 -10.07 2.38
N ALA A 74 -2.09 -8.93 1.79
CA ALA A 74 -1.92 -7.62 2.38
C ALA A 74 -2.65 -7.49 3.72
N ARG A 75 -3.88 -8.01 3.81
CA ARG A 75 -4.65 -8.00 5.05
C ARG A 75 -4.00 -8.85 6.14
N PHE A 76 -3.63 -10.09 5.83
CA PHE A 76 -3.07 -11.01 6.82
C PHE A 76 -1.75 -10.46 7.39
N GLN A 77 -0.93 -9.85 6.54
CA GLN A 77 0.27 -9.15 6.97
C GLN A 77 -0.06 -7.93 7.86
N ARG A 78 -1.04 -7.11 7.46
CA ARG A 78 -1.44 -5.90 8.20
C ARG A 78 -2.04 -6.22 9.57
N GLU A 79 -2.85 -7.26 9.67
CA GLU A 79 -3.59 -7.63 10.89
C GLU A 79 -2.80 -8.60 11.78
N GLY A 80 -1.66 -9.12 11.32
CA GLY A 80 -0.87 -10.10 12.06
C GLY A 80 -1.63 -11.40 12.31
N GLU A 81 -2.56 -11.73 11.41
CA GLU A 81 -3.33 -12.97 11.49
C GLU A 81 -2.38 -14.15 11.33
N GLY A 82 -2.19 -14.94 12.40
CA GLY A 82 -1.29 -16.09 12.40
C GLY A 82 -1.75 -17.26 11.50
N ALA A 83 -2.77 -17.03 10.67
CA ALA A 83 -3.26 -17.95 9.66
C ALA A 83 -2.48 -17.78 8.35
N ASP A 84 -2.45 -18.83 7.53
CA ASP A 84 -1.84 -18.78 6.20
C ASP A 84 -2.85 -18.21 5.17
N PRO A 85 -2.51 -17.15 4.43
CA PRO A 85 -3.36 -16.61 3.35
C PRO A 85 -3.74 -17.66 2.31
N MET A 86 -2.82 -18.56 1.94
CA MET A 86 -3.10 -19.59 0.96
C MET A 86 -4.09 -20.61 1.50
N ALA A 87 -3.91 -21.04 2.75
CA ALA A 87 -4.90 -21.84 3.46
C ALA A 87 -6.28 -21.16 3.53
N TRP A 88 -6.34 -19.83 3.61
CA TRP A 88 -7.62 -19.12 3.53
C TRP A 88 -8.28 -19.24 2.16
N LEU A 89 -7.53 -19.02 1.08
CA LEU A 89 -8.02 -19.09 -0.30
C LEU A 89 -8.54 -20.48 -0.68
N LEU A 90 -7.90 -21.53 -0.17
CA LEU A 90 -8.18 -22.93 -0.48
C LEU A 90 -9.19 -23.59 0.47
N SER A 91 -9.55 -22.97 1.59
CA SER A 91 -10.51 -23.58 2.52
C SER A 91 -11.94 -23.20 2.16
N PRO A 92 -12.91 -24.14 2.30
CA PRO A 92 -14.33 -23.82 2.26
C PRO A 92 -14.71 -22.71 3.24
N ARG A 93 -15.49 -21.72 2.79
CA ARG A 93 -15.94 -20.59 3.62
C ARG A 93 -17.45 -20.39 3.51
N ARG A 94 -18.08 -20.05 4.64
CA ARG A 94 -19.48 -19.66 4.72
C ARG A 94 -19.78 -18.44 3.85
N VAL A 95 -18.85 -17.48 3.77
CA VAL A 95 -19.01 -16.29 2.91
C VAL A 95 -19.17 -16.64 1.42
N PHE A 96 -18.71 -17.82 1.00
CA PHE A 96 -18.85 -18.34 -0.37
C PHE A 96 -19.81 -19.54 -0.43
N ASN A 97 -20.77 -19.62 0.50
CA ASN A 97 -21.76 -20.71 0.59
C ASN A 97 -21.13 -22.11 0.67
N GLY A 98 -19.98 -22.23 1.33
CA GLY A 98 -19.22 -23.47 1.47
C GLY A 98 -18.25 -23.74 0.31
N GLY A 99 -18.18 -22.87 -0.70
CA GLY A 99 -17.12 -22.87 -1.69
C GLY A 99 -15.80 -22.30 -1.16
N THR A 100 -14.75 -22.43 -1.95
CA THR A 100 -13.43 -21.85 -1.66
C THR A 100 -13.28 -20.51 -2.36
N ALA A 101 -12.39 -19.64 -1.87
CA ALA A 101 -12.21 -18.33 -2.48
C ALA A 101 -11.64 -18.44 -3.89
N ILE A 102 -10.70 -19.37 -4.11
CA ILE A 102 -10.00 -19.53 -5.40
C ILE A 102 -10.97 -19.78 -6.57
N ASP A 103 -12.05 -20.51 -6.33
CA ASP A 103 -13.09 -20.80 -7.31
C ASP A 103 -14.19 -19.73 -7.31
N ALA A 104 -14.67 -19.31 -6.13
CA ALA A 104 -15.82 -18.43 -6.00
C ALA A 104 -15.58 -17.06 -6.64
N VAL A 105 -14.41 -16.45 -6.40
CA VAL A 105 -14.11 -15.07 -6.84
C VAL A 105 -13.90 -14.94 -8.35
N LEU A 106 -13.94 -16.05 -9.09
CA LEU A 106 -14.04 -16.00 -10.55
C LEU A 106 -15.36 -15.32 -10.98
N GLY A 107 -16.42 -15.52 -10.20
CA GLY A 107 -17.71 -14.83 -10.32
C GLY A 107 -17.69 -13.40 -9.77
N ARG A 108 -18.58 -12.53 -10.27
CA ARG A 108 -18.65 -11.12 -9.82
C ARG A 108 -19.16 -11.00 -8.38
N GLU A 109 -20.18 -11.79 -8.01
CA GLU A 109 -20.85 -11.68 -6.71
C GLU A 109 -19.89 -12.02 -5.56
N ASP A 110 -19.28 -13.21 -5.60
CA ASP A 110 -18.33 -13.63 -4.57
C ASP A 110 -17.04 -12.82 -4.57
N PHE A 111 -16.62 -12.30 -5.73
CA PHE A 111 -15.55 -11.30 -5.79
C PHE A 111 -15.89 -10.04 -5.00
N MET A 112 -17.09 -9.48 -5.18
CA MET A 112 -17.52 -8.30 -4.43
C MET A 112 -17.59 -8.60 -2.93
N ARG A 113 -18.10 -9.78 -2.55
CA ARG A 113 -18.11 -10.22 -1.15
C ARG A 113 -16.70 -10.24 -0.55
N ALA A 114 -15.75 -10.86 -1.24
CA ALA A 114 -14.36 -10.94 -0.80
C ALA A 114 -13.71 -9.55 -0.73
N LEU A 115 -13.94 -8.69 -1.73
CA LEU A 115 -13.39 -7.34 -1.76
C LEU A 115 -13.87 -6.50 -0.57
N LEU A 116 -15.17 -6.50 -0.28
CA LEU A 116 -15.73 -5.82 0.88
C LEU A 116 -15.22 -6.42 2.19
N LEU A 117 -15.14 -7.75 2.28
CA LEU A 117 -14.63 -8.45 3.44
C LEU A 117 -13.20 -8.01 3.80
N HIS A 118 -12.31 -7.93 2.80
CA HIS A 118 -10.92 -7.53 3.02
C HIS A 118 -10.75 -6.02 3.20
N GLY A 119 -11.44 -5.22 2.38
CA GLY A 119 -11.32 -3.75 2.40
C GLY A 119 -11.88 -3.11 3.67
N LEU A 120 -12.87 -3.74 4.30
CA LEU A 120 -13.49 -3.25 5.54
C LEU A 120 -13.07 -4.04 6.78
N SER A 121 -12.08 -4.93 6.65
CA SER A 121 -11.59 -5.79 7.73
C SER A 121 -12.72 -6.56 8.45
N ILE A 122 -13.74 -7.00 7.71
CA ILE A 122 -14.84 -7.82 8.23
C ILE A 122 -14.29 -9.23 8.53
N GLY A 123 -14.87 -9.95 9.50
CA GLY A 123 -14.40 -11.29 9.86
C GLY A 123 -14.24 -12.24 8.65
N LEU A 124 -13.15 -13.02 8.63
CA LEU A 124 -12.70 -13.86 7.51
C LEU A 124 -13.67 -14.96 7.06
N ASP A 125 -14.76 -15.19 7.79
CA ASP A 125 -15.81 -16.15 7.46
C ASP A 125 -17.21 -15.60 7.81
N ALA A 126 -17.45 -14.33 7.48
CA ALA A 126 -18.71 -13.63 7.74
C ALA A 126 -19.92 -14.32 7.08
N ASP A 127 -21.12 -13.98 7.58
CA ASP A 127 -22.37 -14.41 6.94
C ASP A 127 -22.50 -13.69 5.58
N PRO A 128 -22.68 -14.43 4.46
CA PRO A 128 -22.81 -13.80 3.14
C PRO A 128 -23.96 -12.80 3.08
N ARG A 129 -25.06 -13.01 3.82
CA ARG A 129 -26.21 -12.11 3.83
C ARG A 129 -25.85 -10.71 4.36
N PHE A 130 -25.00 -10.66 5.38
CA PHE A 130 -24.53 -9.39 5.94
C PHE A 130 -23.71 -8.60 4.92
N ILE A 131 -22.89 -9.28 4.10
CA ILE A 131 -22.10 -8.62 3.06
C ILE A 131 -22.97 -8.22 1.87
N ASP A 132 -23.95 -9.05 1.51
CA ASP A 132 -24.90 -8.75 0.43
C ASP A 132 -25.76 -7.52 0.76
N GLU A 133 -26.21 -7.38 2.00
CA GLU A 133 -26.89 -6.17 2.49
C GLU A 133 -25.99 -4.93 2.33
N LEU A 134 -24.72 -5.04 2.73
CA LEU A 134 -23.76 -3.93 2.60
C LEU A 134 -23.47 -3.57 1.13
N ALA A 135 -23.45 -4.56 0.24
CA ALA A 135 -23.27 -4.33 -1.19
C ALA A 135 -24.52 -3.66 -1.81
N ALA A 136 -25.72 -4.03 -1.37
CA ALA A 136 -26.97 -3.45 -1.85
C ALA A 136 -27.09 -1.96 -1.49
N ASP A 137 -26.63 -1.56 -0.29
CA ASP A 137 -26.60 -0.15 0.13
C ASP A 137 -25.75 0.75 -0.78
N THR A 138 -24.83 0.18 -1.57
CA THR A 138 -24.03 0.94 -2.56
C THR A 138 -24.69 1.06 -3.94
N ASP A 139 -25.70 0.24 -4.24
CA ASP A 139 -26.44 0.28 -5.51
C ASP A 139 -27.71 1.17 -5.42
N GLU A 140 -28.18 1.50 -4.20
CA GLU A 140 -29.32 2.40 -3.99
C GLU A 140 -28.93 3.89 -4.06
N GLY A 141 -28.73 4.37 -5.29
CA GLY A 141 -28.97 5.78 -5.62
C GLY A 141 -27.75 6.61 -5.98
N GLU A 142 -27.27 6.45 -7.22
CA GLU A 142 -27.24 7.56 -8.16
C GLU A 142 -27.17 6.99 -9.57
N ALA A 143 -28.30 7.02 -10.30
CA ALA A 143 -28.25 6.95 -11.74
C ALA A 143 -27.58 8.24 -12.23
N VAL A 144 -26.25 8.29 -12.18
CA VAL A 144 -25.46 9.30 -12.87
C VAL A 144 -25.66 9.04 -14.36
N THR A 145 -26.71 9.65 -14.91
CA THR A 145 -26.84 9.88 -16.33
C THR A 145 -25.76 10.89 -16.71
N GLY A 146 -24.59 10.40 -17.10
CA GLY A 146 -23.53 11.26 -17.63
C GLY A 146 -22.14 10.72 -17.38
N GLU A 147 -21.60 10.06 -18.42
CA GLU A 147 -20.18 10.08 -18.79
C GLU A 147 -19.18 9.37 -17.84
N GLU A 148 -18.83 8.14 -18.23
CA GLU A 148 -17.49 7.53 -18.10
C GLU A 148 -16.71 7.76 -16.79
N GLY A 149 -17.28 7.37 -15.66
CA GLY A 149 -16.56 7.22 -14.38
C GLY A 149 -15.99 5.81 -14.21
N GLY A 150 -14.91 5.48 -14.94
CA GLY A 150 -14.18 4.23 -14.73
C GLY A 150 -13.56 4.19 -13.33
N TRP A 151 -13.90 3.15 -12.54
CA TRP A 151 -13.41 2.88 -11.19
C TRP A 151 -11.88 2.76 -11.08
N PHE A 152 -11.19 2.64 -12.21
CA PHE A 152 -9.77 2.96 -12.35
C PHE A 152 -9.67 4.36 -12.97
N GLY A 153 -9.64 5.38 -12.12
CA GLY A 153 -9.52 6.77 -12.53
C GLY A 153 -8.21 6.99 -13.28
N HIS A 154 -8.25 6.86 -14.60
CA HIS A 154 -7.37 7.66 -15.43
C HIS A 154 -7.72 9.11 -15.11
N PRO A 155 -6.78 9.95 -14.63
CA PRO A 155 -7.11 11.33 -14.32
C PRO A 155 -7.74 11.98 -15.55
N ARG A 156 -8.86 12.69 -15.36
CA ARG A 156 -9.35 13.57 -16.42
C ARG A 156 -8.28 14.61 -16.64
N ASP A 157 -8.11 15.07 -17.87
CA ASP A 157 -7.06 16.05 -18.18
C ASP A 157 -7.09 17.21 -17.18
N GLU A 158 -8.28 17.72 -16.84
CA GLU A 158 -8.55 18.81 -15.89
C GLU A 158 -8.04 18.61 -14.46
N ASP A 159 -7.95 17.37 -13.98
CA ASP A 159 -7.47 17.02 -12.64
C ASP A 159 -5.94 16.99 -12.56
N VAL A 160 -5.28 16.92 -13.72
CA VAL A 160 -3.82 16.97 -13.82
C VAL A 160 -3.39 18.45 -13.76
N PRO A 161 -2.57 18.85 -12.78
CA PRO A 161 -2.07 20.21 -12.70
C PRO A 161 -1.43 20.64 -14.03
N LYS A 162 -1.76 21.83 -14.52
CA LYS A 162 -1.33 22.30 -15.87
C LYS A 162 0.19 22.21 -16.10
N TRP A 163 1.00 22.27 -15.05
CA TRP A 163 2.46 22.16 -15.12
C TRP A 163 2.96 20.72 -15.36
N VAL A 164 2.15 19.71 -15.05
CA VAL A 164 2.41 18.30 -15.41
C VAL A 164 2.12 18.06 -16.89
N ARG A 165 1.19 18.83 -17.50
CA ARG A 165 0.90 18.79 -18.94
C ARG A 165 1.98 19.47 -19.79
N SER A 166 2.72 20.41 -19.22
CA SER A 166 3.82 21.11 -19.88
C SER A 166 5.11 20.29 -19.77
N GLY A 167 5.15 19.13 -20.41
CA GLY A 167 6.41 18.48 -20.74
C GLY A 167 7.07 19.25 -21.88
N ASP A 168 7.82 20.30 -21.55
CA ASP A 168 9.13 20.61 -22.15
C ASP A 168 9.66 21.99 -21.75
N GLY A 169 10.87 21.97 -21.19
CA GLY A 169 11.91 22.99 -21.34
C GLY A 169 11.74 24.34 -20.65
N ASP A 170 12.18 24.46 -19.38
CA ASP A 170 13.11 25.55 -18.99
C ASP A 170 13.68 25.35 -17.56
N ALA A 171 14.86 24.75 -17.47
CA ALA A 171 15.78 24.91 -16.35
C ALA A 171 17.16 24.56 -16.93
N ARG A 172 18.14 25.45 -17.03
CA ARG A 172 18.94 26.09 -15.97
C ARG A 172 19.94 27.02 -16.70
N LYS A 173 20.68 27.97 -16.14
CA LYS A 173 21.27 28.15 -14.80
C LYS A 173 21.43 29.66 -14.55
N GLN A 174 21.04 30.14 -13.36
CA GLN A 174 21.71 31.30 -12.75
C GLN A 174 22.96 30.80 -12.03
N THR A 175 24.08 31.47 -12.27
CA THR A 175 25.36 31.23 -11.58
C THR A 175 25.58 32.25 -10.45
N HIS A 176 26.18 31.77 -9.34
CA HIS A 176 26.80 32.45 -8.18
C HIS A 176 25.95 32.64 -6.91
N PRO A 177 26.58 32.76 -5.72
CA PRO A 177 27.48 31.84 -5.03
C PRO A 177 26.89 31.35 -3.68
N ARG A 178 27.59 30.43 -3.00
CA ARG A 178 27.27 29.81 -1.68
C ARG A 178 26.48 30.70 -0.70
N GLY A 179 25.32 30.19 -0.25
CA GLY A 179 24.65 30.62 0.99
C GLY A 179 23.14 30.34 1.00
N ALA A 180 22.70 29.46 1.92
CA ALA A 180 21.31 29.23 2.39
C ALA A 180 20.23 28.86 1.34
N ARG A 181 19.77 27.59 1.35
CA ARG A 181 18.55 27.14 0.64
C ARG A 181 17.34 27.25 1.58
N GLY A 182 16.31 27.96 1.15
CA GLY A 182 14.96 27.92 1.72
C GLY A 182 13.97 27.33 0.70
N PRO A 183 12.71 27.06 1.10
CA PRO A 183 11.69 26.50 0.23
C PRO A 183 11.32 27.48 -0.90
N ILE A 184 11.07 26.98 -2.11
CA ILE A 184 10.71 27.79 -3.29
C ILE A 184 9.17 27.89 -3.40
N PRO A 185 8.57 29.10 -3.34
CA PRO A 185 7.22 29.33 -3.79
C PRO A 185 7.22 29.87 -5.24
N LEU A 186 6.39 29.32 -6.14
CA LEU A 186 6.37 29.71 -7.56
C LEU A 186 5.11 30.50 -7.96
N ARG A 187 5.31 31.73 -8.49
CA ARG A 187 4.35 32.54 -9.29
C ARG A 187 5.11 33.28 -10.42
N PRO A 188 4.47 33.66 -11.56
CA PRO A 188 5.15 33.84 -12.85
C PRO A 188 5.43 35.29 -13.27
N GLY A 189 6.46 35.50 -14.10
CA GLY A 189 6.75 36.77 -14.79
C GLY A 189 7.68 36.63 -16.01
N ASP A 190 7.07 36.79 -17.18
CA ASP A 190 7.49 37.22 -18.54
C ASP A 190 8.79 36.77 -19.25
N ALA A 191 8.55 36.34 -20.48
CA ALA A 191 9.42 35.73 -21.47
C ALA A 191 10.28 36.73 -22.28
N THR A 192 11.40 36.25 -22.84
CA THR A 192 11.81 36.60 -24.20
C THR A 192 12.56 35.45 -24.88
N LYS A 193 12.21 35.24 -26.16
CA LYS A 193 12.52 34.11 -27.06
C LYS A 193 14.01 33.99 -27.41
N THR A 194 14.49 32.76 -27.72
CA THR A 194 15.07 32.36 -29.05
C THR A 194 15.61 30.91 -29.07
N LYS A 195 15.03 30.10 -29.97
CA LYS A 195 15.48 28.88 -30.70
C LYS A 195 16.31 27.75 -30.05
N ALA A 196 15.58 26.66 -29.76
CA ALA A 196 15.72 25.26 -30.20
C ALA A 196 17.08 24.68 -30.62
N GLN A 197 17.55 23.65 -29.90
CA GLN A 197 18.39 22.58 -30.44
C GLN A 197 18.31 21.26 -29.62
N ASN A 198 17.82 20.21 -30.29
CA ASN A 198 17.92 18.74 -30.16
C ASN A 198 17.87 17.98 -28.81
N ASP A 199 17.07 16.91 -28.90
CA ASP A 199 16.68 15.82 -28.01
C ASP A 199 17.71 14.68 -28.04
N ASP A 200 18.48 14.49 -26.95
CA ASP A 200 19.34 13.32 -26.67
C ASP A 200 19.68 13.28 -25.16
N GLY A 201 19.11 12.31 -24.43
CA GLY A 201 19.51 11.95 -23.05
C GLY A 201 18.93 12.83 -21.93
N ALA A 202 17.67 12.61 -21.54
CA ALA A 202 17.10 13.28 -20.36
C ALA A 202 17.89 12.89 -19.09
N GLU A 203 18.53 13.90 -18.47
CA GLU A 203 19.35 13.78 -17.26
C GLU A 203 18.51 13.17 -16.11
N ARG A 204 18.91 11.99 -15.61
CA ARG A 204 18.25 11.37 -14.46
C ARG A 204 18.62 12.11 -13.19
N HIS A 205 17.63 12.33 -12.31
CA HIS A 205 17.84 12.96 -11.01
C HIS A 205 17.15 12.15 -9.92
N LEU A 206 17.73 12.15 -8.73
CA LEU A 206 16.99 11.74 -7.54
C LEU A 206 15.90 12.78 -7.28
N TYR A 207 14.66 12.31 -7.11
CA TYR A 207 13.56 13.13 -6.63
C TYR A 207 13.10 12.60 -5.29
N THR A 208 12.78 13.51 -4.38
CA THR A 208 12.13 13.20 -3.12
C THR A 208 10.76 13.85 -3.06
N ALA A 209 9.80 13.17 -2.45
CA ALA A 209 8.46 13.68 -2.24
C ALA A 209 8.01 13.40 -0.81
N THR A 210 7.36 14.38 -0.19
CA THR A 210 6.72 14.20 1.11
C THR A 210 5.24 14.48 0.98
N LEU A 211 4.43 13.69 1.68
CA LEU A 211 2.97 13.82 1.66
C LEU A 211 2.45 13.66 3.07
N THR A 212 1.63 14.61 3.50
CA THR A 212 0.74 14.42 4.66
C THR A 212 -0.68 14.45 4.15
N PHE A 213 -1.45 13.42 4.48
CA PHE A 213 -2.84 13.31 4.10
C PHE A 213 -3.67 12.90 5.32
N ASP A 214 -4.81 13.55 5.51
CA ASP A 214 -5.75 13.25 6.60
C ASP A 214 -7.13 13.03 5.98
N ASP A 215 -7.70 11.84 6.22
CA ASP A 215 -9.04 11.48 5.77
C ASP A 215 -10.12 11.64 6.87
N GLY A 216 -9.75 12.23 8.00
CA GLY A 216 -10.60 12.42 9.17
C GLY A 216 -10.67 11.20 10.10
N ARG A 217 -10.04 10.08 9.74
CA ARG A 217 -9.93 8.87 10.58
C ARG A 217 -8.47 8.48 10.83
N THR A 218 -7.62 8.75 9.86
CA THR A 218 -6.20 8.44 9.91
C THR A 218 -5.38 9.56 9.29
N THR A 219 -4.25 9.86 9.93
CA THR A 219 -3.22 10.69 9.32
C THR A 219 -2.18 9.79 8.68
N LEU A 220 -1.99 9.97 7.38
CA LEU A 220 -0.97 9.33 6.55
C LEU A 220 0.20 10.30 6.37
N GLN A 221 1.40 9.82 6.68
CA GLN A 221 2.66 10.50 6.36
C GLN A 221 3.48 9.61 5.44
N VAL A 222 3.97 10.19 4.35
CA VAL A 222 4.75 9.48 3.33
C VAL A 222 6.03 10.25 3.02
N PHE A 223 7.13 9.50 2.90
CA PHE A 223 8.36 9.94 2.25
C PHE A 223 8.65 9.01 1.08
N HIS A 224 8.82 9.59 -0.10
CA HIS A 224 9.12 8.88 -1.34
C HIS A 224 10.45 9.37 -1.90
N ALA A 225 11.29 8.48 -2.41
CA ALA A 225 12.49 8.83 -3.14
C ALA A 225 12.68 7.92 -4.35
N SER A 226 12.85 8.49 -5.53
CA SER A 226 13.05 7.72 -6.75
C SER A 226 13.90 8.47 -7.76
N VAL A 227 14.64 7.73 -8.57
CA VAL A 227 15.41 8.30 -9.67
C VAL A 227 14.54 8.35 -10.92
N CYS A 228 14.26 9.56 -11.41
CA CYS A 228 13.36 9.82 -12.52
C CYS A 228 13.99 10.82 -13.49
N THR A 229 13.44 10.91 -14.70
CA THR A 229 13.83 11.96 -15.67
C THR A 229 13.02 13.25 -15.48
N SER A 230 11.92 13.18 -14.73
CA SER A 230 11.05 14.33 -14.49
C SER A 230 10.23 14.21 -13.21
N ALA A 231 9.77 15.37 -12.72
CA ALA A 231 8.82 15.46 -11.62
C ALA A 231 7.47 14.80 -11.93
N ALA A 232 7.05 14.82 -13.20
CA ALA A 232 5.79 14.23 -13.64
C ALA A 232 5.76 12.71 -13.42
N GLU A 233 6.90 12.04 -13.61
CA GLU A 233 7.03 10.60 -13.37
C GLU A 233 6.84 10.27 -11.88
N VAL A 234 7.41 11.07 -10.98
CA VAL A 234 7.22 10.90 -9.52
C VAL A 234 5.77 11.11 -9.14
N PHE A 235 5.12 12.14 -9.68
CA PHE A 235 3.70 12.39 -9.47
C PHE A 235 2.84 11.22 -9.94
N GLN A 236 3.11 10.66 -11.14
CA GLN A 236 2.39 9.49 -11.64
C GLN A 236 2.51 8.28 -10.71
N ARG A 237 3.71 8.03 -10.16
CA ARG A 237 3.94 6.96 -9.18
C ARG A 237 3.16 7.19 -7.89
N LEU A 238 3.16 8.41 -7.37
CA LEU A 238 2.39 8.77 -6.18
C LEU A 238 0.88 8.67 -6.42
N ALA A 239 0.40 9.15 -7.57
CA ALA A 239 -1.01 9.09 -7.93
C ALA A 239 -1.49 7.65 -8.13
N ALA A 240 -0.66 6.78 -8.70
CA ALA A 240 -0.96 5.36 -8.83
C ALA A 240 -1.09 4.65 -7.46
N ARG A 241 -0.36 5.11 -6.44
CA ARG A 241 -0.37 4.52 -5.09
C ARG A 241 -1.46 5.11 -4.18
N HIS A 242 -1.60 6.43 -4.17
CA HIS A 242 -2.40 7.17 -3.18
C HIS A 242 -3.59 7.92 -3.78
N GLY A 243 -3.77 7.82 -5.10
CA GLY A 243 -4.76 8.59 -5.83
C GLY A 243 -4.28 10.00 -6.19
N VAL A 244 -4.90 10.57 -7.22
CA VAL A 244 -4.53 11.87 -7.81
C VAL A 244 -4.63 13.00 -6.80
N TYR A 245 -5.69 13.00 -5.99
CA TYR A 245 -5.92 14.05 -5.00
C TYR A 245 -4.81 14.10 -3.95
N ALA A 246 -4.48 12.96 -3.32
CA ALA A 246 -3.40 12.91 -2.34
C ALA A 246 -2.05 13.25 -2.99
N ALA A 247 -1.74 12.69 -4.16
CA ALA A 247 -0.51 12.99 -4.89
C ALA A 247 -0.36 14.50 -5.23
N SER A 248 -1.46 15.21 -5.47
CA SER A 248 -1.45 16.65 -5.74
C SER A 248 -1.05 17.50 -4.52
N GLN A 249 -1.14 16.94 -3.31
CA GLN A 249 -0.73 17.58 -2.06
C GLN A 249 0.72 17.29 -1.70
N ALA A 250 1.42 16.45 -2.47
CA ALA A 250 2.80 16.11 -2.19
C ALA A 250 3.75 17.28 -2.46
N GLU A 251 4.69 17.51 -1.55
CA GLU A 251 5.79 18.43 -1.73
C GLU A 251 6.94 17.70 -2.40
N LEU A 252 7.31 18.13 -3.61
CA LEU A 252 8.32 17.49 -4.43
C LEU A 252 9.61 18.32 -4.46
N SER A 253 10.76 17.65 -4.31
CA SER A 253 12.08 18.25 -4.37
C SER A 253 13.02 17.44 -5.27
N VAL A 254 13.95 18.13 -5.93
CA VAL A 254 15.09 17.48 -6.62
C VAL A 254 16.20 17.29 -5.60
N GLY A 255 16.71 16.07 -5.54
CA GLY A 255 17.72 15.59 -4.60
C GLY A 255 17.15 15.23 -3.23
N PHE A 256 18.05 14.99 -2.28
CA PHE A 256 17.70 14.59 -0.93
C PHE A 256 18.27 15.55 0.12
N ASP A 257 17.40 16.10 0.96
CA ASP A 257 17.79 16.91 2.12
C ASP A 257 17.64 16.08 3.41
N PRO A 258 18.76 15.61 4.02
CA PRO A 258 18.72 14.80 5.23
C PRO A 258 18.26 15.59 6.48
N THR A 259 18.21 16.91 6.39
CA THR A 259 17.80 17.81 7.49
C THR A 259 16.31 18.18 7.43
N SER A 260 15.59 17.71 6.41
CA SER A 260 14.14 17.90 6.34
C SER A 260 13.44 17.12 7.45
N ALA A 261 12.36 17.67 8.01
CA ALA A 261 11.64 17.04 9.12
C ALA A 261 11.16 15.61 8.79
N PHE A 262 10.76 15.37 7.54
CA PHE A 262 10.38 14.03 7.07
C PHE A 262 11.57 13.08 6.95
N ALA A 263 12.73 13.56 6.47
CA ALA A 263 13.92 12.73 6.43
C ALA A 263 14.37 12.34 7.84
N GLU A 264 14.40 13.29 8.77
CA GLU A 264 14.77 13.01 10.17
C GLU A 264 13.79 12.05 10.87
N ALA A 265 12.49 12.14 10.55
CA ALA A 265 11.46 11.33 11.20
C ALA A 265 11.30 9.93 10.61
N LEU A 266 11.39 9.79 9.27
CA LEU A 266 11.02 8.56 8.56
C LEU A 266 12.22 7.78 8.03
N VAL A 267 13.33 8.46 7.70
CA VAL A 267 14.45 7.84 6.99
C VAL A 267 15.53 7.44 7.98
N SER A 268 15.88 6.15 8.01
CA SER A 268 16.95 5.66 8.88
C SER A 268 18.32 6.24 8.45
N PRO A 269 19.31 6.34 9.37
CA PRO A 269 20.64 6.88 9.03
C PRO A 269 21.30 6.17 7.84
N ALA A 270 21.22 4.85 7.76
CA ALA A 270 21.80 4.08 6.64
C ALA A 270 21.11 4.38 5.30
N MET A 271 19.80 4.65 5.31
CA MET A 271 19.07 5.03 4.10
C MET A 271 19.36 6.47 3.71
N SER A 272 19.55 7.36 4.68
CA SER A 272 19.99 8.73 4.44
C SER A 272 21.36 8.78 3.74
N GLU A 273 22.31 7.97 4.19
CA GLU A 273 23.62 7.82 3.53
C GLU A 273 23.49 7.26 2.10
N MET A 274 22.64 6.24 1.91
CA MET A 274 22.35 5.67 0.59
C MET A 274 21.76 6.72 -0.36
N LEU A 275 20.76 7.49 0.09
CA LEU A 275 20.11 8.51 -0.72
C LEU A 275 21.06 9.65 -1.07
N GLN A 276 21.95 10.05 -0.16
CA GLN A 276 23.02 11.02 -0.48
C GLN A 276 23.97 10.50 -1.56
N LEU A 277 24.37 9.22 -1.49
CA LEU A 277 25.22 8.61 -2.51
C LEU A 277 24.53 8.53 -3.89
N VAL A 278 23.22 8.27 -3.91
CA VAL A 278 22.42 8.27 -5.14
C VAL A 278 22.18 9.69 -5.66
N ASP A 279 22.05 10.69 -4.79
CA ASP A 279 21.92 12.09 -5.22
C ASP A 279 23.22 12.60 -5.86
N ASP A 280 24.37 12.16 -5.34
CA ASP A 280 25.70 12.46 -5.88
C ASP A 280 25.97 11.78 -7.23
N ASP A 281 25.47 10.54 -7.44
CA ASP A 281 25.54 9.81 -8.70
C ASP A 281 24.21 9.12 -9.08
N PRO A 282 23.24 9.87 -9.64
CA PRO A 282 21.94 9.34 -10.03
C PRO A 282 22.00 8.46 -11.29
N SER A 283 23.18 8.31 -11.90
CA SER A 283 23.41 7.45 -13.06
C SER A 283 24.04 6.11 -12.69
N GLY A 284 24.50 5.96 -11.45
CA GLY A 284 25.23 4.80 -10.97
C GLY A 284 24.36 3.58 -10.68
N THR A 285 25.00 2.43 -10.50
CA THR A 285 24.32 1.13 -10.26
C THR A 285 23.39 1.10 -9.04
N LEU A 286 23.66 1.92 -8.02
CA LEU A 286 22.81 2.03 -6.84
C LEU A 286 21.50 2.80 -7.12
N ALA A 287 21.53 3.69 -8.10
CA ALA A 287 20.38 4.48 -8.56
C ALA A 287 19.43 3.69 -9.44
N ASP A 288 19.92 2.64 -10.11
CA ASP A 288 19.15 1.84 -11.05
C ASP A 288 18.01 1.09 -10.33
N GLY A 289 16.77 1.44 -10.69
CA GLY A 289 15.57 0.85 -10.11
C GLY A 289 15.23 1.36 -8.71
N LEU A 290 15.88 2.41 -8.21
CA LEU A 290 15.55 2.97 -6.90
C LEU A 290 14.12 3.54 -6.90
N ASP A 291 13.26 2.92 -6.10
CA ASP A 291 11.89 3.36 -5.78
C ASP A 291 11.65 3.13 -4.28
N LEU A 292 12.12 4.06 -3.45
CA LEU A 292 11.94 4.00 -2.01
C LEU A 292 10.63 4.66 -1.61
N HIS A 293 9.82 3.94 -0.84
CA HIS A 293 8.54 4.43 -0.34
C HIS A 293 8.40 4.09 1.14
N LEU A 294 8.29 5.11 1.99
CA LEU A 294 8.13 4.98 3.42
C LEU A 294 6.83 5.60 3.86
N GLU A 295 6.13 4.91 4.74
CA GLU A 295 4.78 5.25 5.15
C GLU A 295 4.61 5.09 6.66
N GLN A 296 3.95 6.06 7.28
CA GLN A 296 3.45 5.98 8.65
C GLN A 296 1.98 6.36 8.68
N ARG A 297 1.19 5.55 9.38
CA ARG A 297 -0.23 5.81 9.62
C ARG A 297 -0.46 6.00 11.11
N PHE A 298 -1.19 7.06 11.44
CA PHE A 298 -1.65 7.35 12.79
C PHE A 298 -3.17 7.24 12.82
N ALA A 299 -3.70 6.55 13.82
CA ALA A 299 -5.12 6.62 14.13
C ALA A 299 -5.40 7.99 14.78
N ALA A 300 -6.48 8.65 14.34
CA ALA A 300 -6.96 9.89 14.94
C ALA A 300 -7.63 9.65 16.32
#